data_AF-A0A382E514-F1
#
_entry.id   AF-A0A382E514-F1
#
_cell.length_a   1.000
_cell.length_b   1.000
_cell.length_c   1.000
_cell.angle_alpha   90.00
_cell.angle_beta   90.00
_cell.angle_gamma   90.00
#
_symmetry.space_group_name_H-M   'P 1'
#
loop_
_entity.id
_entity.type
_entity.pdbx_description
1 polymer ?
#
loop_
_entity_poly.entity_id
_entity_poly.type
_entity_poly.pdbx_seq_one_letter_code
_entity_poly.pdbx_strand_id
1 'polypeptide(L)'
;MESREISAAELTESVLDRIDKVEPQVQAYVTLTEDVARKAAIAADKNRSSGDVPALTGIPMQIKDVMSTKGIRTTCSSRMLESFIPLYDATVVERL
;
A
#
# COMPACT_ATOMS: atom_id res chain seq x y z
N MET A 1 -0.91 14.58 -8.23
CA MET A 1 0.53 14.58 -7.90
C MET A 1 1.39 15.35 -8.91
N GLU A 2 0.88 15.70 -10.10
CA GLU A 2 1.63 16.41 -11.15
C GLU A 2 1.98 17.87 -10.79
N SER A 3 1.12 18.59 -10.06
CA SER A 3 1.38 19.97 -9.63
C SER A 3 2.44 20.10 -8.52
N ARG A 4 2.95 18.97 -7.99
CA ARG A 4 3.97 18.89 -6.92
C ARG A 4 3.63 19.65 -5.63
N GLU A 5 2.36 19.90 -5.37
CA GLU A 5 1.89 20.53 -4.13
C GLU A 5 2.07 19.64 -2.89
N ILE A 6 2.21 18.32 -3.08
CA ILE A 6 2.46 17.33 -2.02
C ILE A 6 3.40 16.22 -2.53
N SER A 7 4.24 15.72 -1.65
CA SER A 7 5.07 14.52 -1.89
C SER A 7 4.30 13.23 -1.64
N ALA A 8 4.78 12.12 -2.20
CA ALA A 8 4.17 10.81 -1.95
C ALA A 8 4.34 10.45 -0.46
N ALA A 9 5.51 10.78 0.12
CA ALA A 9 5.76 10.59 1.54
C ALA A 9 4.76 11.34 2.43
N GLU A 10 4.54 12.63 2.19
CA GLU A 10 3.55 13.44 2.95
C GLU A 10 2.12 12.91 2.78
N LEU A 11 1.75 12.50 1.56
CA LEU A 11 0.44 11.92 1.30
C LEU A 11 0.26 10.58 2.03
N THR A 12 1.28 9.71 2.01
CA THR A 12 1.25 8.44 2.73
C THR A 12 1.14 8.63 4.24
N GLU A 13 1.93 9.53 4.84
CA GLU A 13 1.82 9.81 6.28
C GLU A 13 0.44 10.38 6.65
N SER A 14 -0.11 11.29 5.83
CA SER A 14 -1.47 11.80 6.04
C SER A 14 -2.54 10.70 6.05
N VAL A 15 -2.39 9.69 5.19
CA VAL A 15 -3.29 8.52 5.17
C VAL A 15 -3.06 7.62 6.38
N LEU A 16 -1.82 7.35 6.77
CA LEU A 16 -1.50 6.54 7.96
C LEU A 16 -2.04 7.19 9.24
N ASP A 17 -1.86 8.51 9.39
CA ASP A 17 -2.41 9.30 10.50
C ASP A 17 -3.94 9.20 10.57
N ARG A 18 -4.60 9.12 9.41
CA ARG A 18 -6.06 8.95 9.36
C ARG A 18 -6.47 7.53 9.72
N ILE A 19 -5.71 6.53 9.30
CA ILE A 19 -5.95 5.12 9.66
C ILE A 19 -5.86 4.98 11.18
N ASP A 20 -4.79 5.48 11.82
CA ASP A 20 -4.60 5.41 13.27
C ASP A 20 -5.82 5.95 14.07
N LYS A 21 -6.39 7.06 13.61
CA LYS A 21 -7.54 7.71 14.28
C LYS A 21 -8.87 7.00 14.06
N VAL A 22 -9.06 6.30 12.94
CA VAL A 22 -10.37 5.83 12.48
C VAL A 22 -10.51 4.32 12.55
N GLU A 23 -9.41 3.59 12.35
CA GLU A 23 -9.40 2.13 12.28
C GLU A 23 -9.91 1.42 13.56
N PRO A 24 -9.74 1.95 14.79
CA PRO A 24 -10.33 1.34 15.98
C PRO A 24 -11.87 1.22 15.92
N GLN A 25 -12.53 2.01 15.08
CA GLN A 25 -13.98 2.01 14.91
C GLN A 25 -14.44 1.26 13.65
N VAL A 26 -13.64 1.31 12.58
CA VAL A 26 -14.03 0.79 11.26
C VAL A 26 -13.54 -0.65 11.04
N GLN A 27 -12.35 -0.99 11.53
CA GLN A 27 -11.75 -2.31 11.38
C GLN A 27 -11.67 -2.76 9.89
N ALA A 28 -11.22 -1.87 9.01
CA ALA A 28 -11.14 -2.11 7.57
C ALA A 28 -9.90 -2.91 7.12
N TYR A 29 -8.83 -2.97 7.91
CA TYR A 29 -7.54 -3.57 7.51
C TYR A 29 -7.27 -4.89 8.25
N VAL A 30 -6.96 -5.95 7.47
CA VAL A 30 -6.53 -7.27 8.02
C VAL A 30 -5.04 -7.28 8.36
N THR A 31 -4.24 -6.65 7.51
CA THR A 31 -2.79 -6.51 7.65
C THR A 31 -2.44 -5.08 7.25
N LEU A 32 -1.98 -4.27 8.19
CA LEU A 32 -1.45 -2.93 7.90
C LEU A 32 0.06 -3.02 7.64
N THR A 33 0.54 -2.39 6.56
CA THR A 33 1.92 -2.50 6.07
C THR A 33 2.62 -1.15 6.02
N GLU A 34 2.65 -0.43 7.14
CA GLU A 34 3.16 0.95 7.22
C GLU A 34 4.57 1.11 6.65
N ASP A 35 5.51 0.24 7.06
CA ASP A 35 6.90 0.32 6.60
C ASP A 35 7.04 0.08 5.09
N VAL A 36 6.20 -0.78 4.53
CA VAL A 36 6.17 -1.04 3.08
C VAL A 36 5.64 0.19 2.36
N ALA A 37 4.55 0.78 2.86
CA ALA A 37 3.95 1.99 2.30
C ALA A 37 4.94 3.17 2.32
N ARG A 38 5.63 3.40 3.45
CA ARG A 38 6.65 4.44 3.60
C ARG A 38 7.81 4.27 2.61
N LYS A 39 8.34 3.05 2.49
CA LYS A 39 9.43 2.75 1.54
C LYS A 39 8.99 2.96 0.09
N ALA A 40 7.76 2.54 -0.26
CA ALA A 40 7.21 2.73 -1.60
C ALA A 40 7.00 4.22 -1.93
N ALA A 41 6.54 5.02 -0.96
CA ALA A 41 6.36 6.46 -1.12
C ALA A 41 7.69 7.18 -1.42
N ILE A 42 8.75 6.87 -0.66
CA ILE A 42 10.10 7.43 -0.89
C ILE A 42 10.60 7.05 -2.30
N ALA A 43 10.39 5.80 -2.71
CA ALA A 43 10.77 5.34 -4.05
C ALA A 43 9.97 6.07 -5.15
N ALA A 44 8.67 6.29 -4.95
CA ALA A 44 7.82 7.03 -5.87
C ALA A 44 8.24 8.49 -6.02
N ASP A 45 8.58 9.18 -4.92
CA ASP A 45 9.11 10.54 -4.98
C ASP A 45 10.45 10.61 -5.76
N LYS A 46 11.32 9.60 -5.58
CA LYS A 46 12.56 9.48 -6.36
C LYS A 46 12.28 9.27 -7.85
N ASN A 47 11.39 8.34 -8.21
CA ASN A 47 11.05 8.05 -9.61
C ASN A 47 10.41 9.26 -10.31
N ARG A 48 9.60 10.03 -9.58
CA ARG A 48 9.01 11.29 -10.08
C ARG A 48 10.08 12.32 -10.46
N SER A 49 11.23 12.32 -9.79
CA SER A 49 12.36 13.21 -10.12
C SER A 49 13.06 12.81 -11.43
N SER A 50 13.00 11.54 -11.84
CA SER A 50 13.60 11.04 -13.08
C SER A 50 12.69 11.12 -14.32
N GLY A 51 11.44 11.59 -14.17
CA GLY A 51 10.51 11.79 -15.29
C GLY A 51 9.67 10.56 -15.69
N ASP A 52 9.83 9.44 -14.99
CA ASP A 52 8.97 8.26 -15.13
C ASP A 52 7.81 8.37 -14.12
N VAL A 53 6.65 8.80 -14.61
CA VAL A 53 5.46 9.08 -13.77
C VAL A 53 4.22 8.37 -14.34
N PRO A 54 4.12 7.04 -14.20
CA PRO A 54 2.86 6.34 -14.40
C PRO A 54 1.70 6.99 -13.63
N ALA A 55 0.48 6.79 -14.11
CA ALA A 55 -0.71 7.52 -13.63
C ALA A 55 -0.96 7.41 -12.11
N LEU A 56 -0.52 6.31 -11.47
CA LEU A 56 -0.73 6.05 -10.04
C LEU A 56 0.53 6.24 -9.18
N THR A 57 1.62 6.78 -9.73
CA THR A 57 2.87 6.96 -8.98
C THR A 57 2.66 7.80 -7.72
N GLY A 58 2.95 7.19 -6.57
CA GLY A 58 2.88 7.85 -5.26
C GLY A 58 1.48 7.91 -4.65
N ILE A 59 0.48 7.25 -5.24
CA ILE A 59 -0.87 7.15 -4.67
C ILE A 59 -0.90 5.96 -3.68
N PRO A 60 -1.24 6.17 -2.39
CA PRO A 60 -1.43 5.07 -1.44
C PRO A 60 -2.59 4.16 -1.83
N MET A 61 -2.41 2.85 -1.71
CA MET A 61 -3.37 1.85 -2.16
C MET A 61 -3.69 0.85 -1.05
N GLN A 62 -4.96 0.46 -0.95
CA GLN A 62 -5.40 -0.67 -0.15
C GLN A 62 -5.74 -1.83 -1.08
N ILE A 63 -5.25 -3.02 -0.76
CA ILE A 63 -5.52 -4.25 -1.52
C ILE A 63 -6.41 -5.15 -0.66
N LYS A 64 -7.51 -5.65 -1.25
CA LYS A 64 -8.38 -6.61 -0.57
C LYS A 64 -7.60 -7.88 -0.25
N ASP A 65 -7.80 -8.43 0.94
CA ASP A 65 -7.12 -9.63 1.48
C ASP A 65 -7.47 -10.96 0.75
N VAL A 66 -7.82 -10.89 -0.52
CA VAL A 66 -8.05 -12.03 -1.43
C VAL A 66 -7.04 -12.05 -2.58
N MET A 67 -6.17 -11.04 -2.65
CA MET A 67 -5.13 -10.91 -3.67
C MET A 67 -3.77 -11.22 -3.06
N SER A 68 -3.01 -12.12 -3.68
CA SER A 68 -1.66 -12.43 -3.24
C SER A 68 -0.77 -11.19 -3.31
N THR A 69 -0.07 -10.93 -2.21
CA THR A 69 0.95 -9.88 -2.10
C THR A 69 2.23 -10.54 -1.59
N LYS A 70 3.30 -10.51 -2.38
CA LYS A 70 4.52 -11.29 -2.14
C LYS A 70 5.17 -10.87 -0.83
N GLY A 71 5.38 -11.84 0.06
CA GLY A 71 6.01 -11.59 1.36
C GLY A 71 5.11 -10.86 2.38
N ILE A 72 3.86 -10.57 2.04
CA ILE A 72 2.88 -9.95 2.94
C ILE A 72 1.78 -10.99 3.24
N ARG A 73 1.36 -11.08 4.50
CA ARG A 73 0.36 -12.06 4.95
C ARG A 73 -0.98 -11.82 4.25
N THR A 74 -1.51 -12.84 3.58
CA THR A 74 -2.81 -12.85 2.90
C THR A 74 -3.68 -13.96 3.47
N THR A 75 -4.85 -13.64 4.03
CA THR A 75 -5.65 -14.63 4.77
C THR A 75 -6.99 -14.98 4.16
N CYS A 76 -7.47 -14.24 3.15
CA CYS A 76 -8.84 -14.33 2.66
C CYS A 76 -9.88 -14.20 3.80
N SER A 77 -9.52 -13.48 4.87
CA SER A 77 -10.27 -13.41 6.12
C SER A 77 -10.68 -14.78 6.69
N SER A 78 -9.83 -15.80 6.52
CA SER A 78 -10.10 -17.18 6.94
C SER A 78 -8.96 -17.76 7.76
N ARG A 79 -9.31 -18.51 8.82
CA ARG A 79 -8.34 -19.24 9.66
C ARG A 79 -7.53 -20.26 8.87
N MET A 80 -8.06 -20.78 7.76
CA MET A 80 -7.34 -21.72 6.90
C MET A 80 -6.04 -21.12 6.34
N LEU A 81 -6.01 -19.81 6.11
CA LEU A 81 -4.87 -19.10 5.51
C LEU A 81 -4.25 -18.09 6.48
N GLU A 82 -4.50 -18.22 7.78
CA GLU A 82 -4.07 -17.22 8.77
C GLU A 82 -2.55 -16.95 8.75
N SER A 83 -1.75 -17.98 8.44
CA SER A 83 -0.29 -17.91 8.38
C SER A 83 0.25 -17.96 6.94
N PHE A 84 -0.61 -17.78 5.93
CA PHE A 84 -0.20 -17.84 4.53
C PHE A 84 0.54 -16.56 4.12
N ILE A 85 1.77 -16.74 3.65
CA ILE A 85 2.61 -15.68 3.07
C ILE A 85 2.89 -16.08 1.61
N PRO A 86 2.29 -15.39 0.62
CA PRO A 86 2.51 -15.69 -0.79
C PRO A 86 3.96 -15.51 -1.23
N LEU A 87 4.42 -16.38 -2.13
CA LEU A 87 5.74 -16.27 -2.79
C LEU A 87 5.71 -15.46 -4.10
N TYR A 88 4.53 -14.98 -4.49
CA TYR A 88 4.28 -14.24 -5.72
C TYR A 88 3.18 -13.19 -5.49
N ASP A 89 3.16 -12.17 -6.35
CA ASP A 89 2.11 -11.17 -6.40
C ASP A 89 1.00 -11.61 -7.37
N ALA A 90 -0.25 -11.25 -7.07
CA ALA A 90 -1.30 -11.37 -8.07
C ALA A 90 -1.01 -10.41 -9.24
N THR A 91 -1.34 -10.80 -10.48
CA THR A 91 -1.05 -9.99 -11.68
C THR A 91 -1.58 -8.57 -11.62
N VAL A 92 -2.71 -8.33 -10.93
CA VAL A 92 -3.24 -6.98 -10.73
C VAL A 92 -2.34 -6.17 -9.80
N VAL A 93 -1.84 -6.77 -8.72
CA VAL A 93 -0.92 -6.12 -7.77
C VAL A 93 0.39 -5.73 -8.46
N GLU A 94 0.93 -6.59 -9.34
CA GLU A 94 2.16 -6.29 -10.10
C GLU A 94 2.02 -5.11 -11.08
N ARG A 95 0.79 -4.79 -11.51
CA ARG A 95 0.50 -3.74 -12.51
C ARG A 95 0.10 -2.40 -11.88
N LEU A 96 -0.13 -2.37 -10.58
CA LEU A 96 -0.43 -1.15 -9.82
C LEU A 96 0.87 -0.47 -9.40
#